data_AF-A0AAU1ATW7-F1
#
_entry.id   AF-A0AAU1ATW7-F1
#
_cell.length_a   1.000
_cell.length_b   1.000
_cell.length_c   1.000
_cell.angle_alpha   90.00
_cell.angle_beta   90.00
_cell.angle_gamma   90.00
#
_symmetry.space_group_name_H-M   'P 1'
#
loop_
_entity.id
_entity.type
_entity.pdbx_description
1 polymer ?
#
loop_
_entity_poly.entity_id
_entity_poly.type
_entity_poly.pdbx_seq_one_letter_code
_entity_poly.pdbx_strand_id
1 'polypeptide(L)'
;MENTAIRVRLTRGASEGDVGALKAWLEREQKLEALRNGGRLEIHERAGAQDGPASPMGAGMDIVLVLIGAGAPKLFDEVFEQVKSGVRAWRENRRTVERGDPPEVDVAPGGDGR
;
A
#
# COMPACT_ATOMS: atom_id res chain seq x y z
N MET A 1 -11.49 11.07 -15.19
CA MET A 1 -10.88 11.67 -13.98
C MET A 1 -9.93 10.60 -13.47
N GLU A 2 -8.62 10.84 -13.54
CA GLU A 2 -7.68 9.90 -12.94
C GLU A 2 -7.88 9.94 -11.42
N ASN A 3 -8.17 8.79 -10.81
CA ASN A 3 -8.27 8.76 -9.36
C ASN A 3 -6.85 8.87 -8.79
N THR A 4 -6.68 9.70 -7.77
CA THR A 4 -5.40 9.83 -7.09
C THR A 4 -5.18 8.57 -6.25
N ALA A 5 -4.21 7.75 -6.64
CA ALA A 5 -3.92 6.49 -5.96
C ALA A 5 -2.51 6.48 -5.36
N ILE A 6 -2.37 5.72 -4.28
CA ILE A 6 -1.09 5.43 -3.64
C ILE A 6 -0.83 3.95 -3.86
N ARG A 7 0.35 3.64 -4.40
CA ARG A 7 0.79 2.29 -4.67
C ARG A 7 1.84 1.90 -3.64
N VAL A 8 1.62 0.77 -2.99
CA VAL A 8 2.57 0.15 -2.07
C VAL A 8 3.01 -1.17 -2.68
N ARG A 9 4.30 -1.26 -3.01
CA ARG A 9 4.89 -2.44 -3.66
C ARG A 9 5.85 -3.09 -2.69
N LEU A 10 5.64 -4.38 -2.42
CA LEU A 10 6.63 -5.19 -1.73
C LEU A 10 7.56 -5.79 -2.78
N THR A 11 8.87 -5.57 -2.65
CA THR A 11 9.85 -5.98 -3.66
C THR A 11 10.64 -7.19 -3.18
N ARG A 12 11.84 -6.99 -2.65
CA ARG A 12 12.74 -8.06 -2.27
C ARG A 12 12.29 -8.74 -0.97
N GLY A 13 12.22 -10.07 -1.01
CA GLY A 13 11.97 -10.90 0.18
C GLY A 13 10.52 -10.99 0.62
N ALA A 14 9.59 -10.48 -0.19
CA ALA A 14 8.16 -10.47 0.13
C ALA A 14 7.48 -11.79 -0.24
N SER A 15 6.70 -12.34 0.69
CA SER A 15 5.75 -13.42 0.43
C SER A 15 4.34 -12.87 0.16
N GLU A 16 3.45 -13.68 -0.43
CA GLU A 16 2.02 -13.33 -0.56
C GLU A 16 1.38 -13.06 0.82
N GLY A 17 1.83 -13.77 1.86
CA GLY A 17 1.41 -13.53 3.24
C GLY A 17 1.78 -12.15 3.75
N ASP A 18 2.94 -11.61 3.35
CA ASP A 18 3.37 -10.26 3.72
C ASP A 18 2.50 -9.19 3.07
N VAL A 19 2.05 -9.41 1.83
CA VAL A 19 1.11 -8.51 1.14
C VAL A 19 -0.21 -8.44 1.91
N GLY A 20 -0.81 -9.59 2.23
CA GLY A 20 -2.06 -9.65 2.97
C GLY A 20 -1.93 -9.08 4.39
N ALA A 21 -0.80 -9.34 5.06
CA ALA A 21 -0.51 -8.80 6.39
C ALA A 21 -0.35 -7.27 6.36
N LEU A 22 0.36 -6.72 5.37
CA LEU A 22 0.52 -5.28 5.21
C LEU A 22 -0.81 -4.60 4.86
N LYS A 23 -1.63 -5.19 3.99
CA LYS A 23 -2.97 -4.68 3.71
C LYS A 23 -3.82 -4.64 4.97
N ALA A 24 -3.89 -5.75 5.71
CA ALA A 24 -4.67 -5.82 6.94
C ALA A 24 -4.19 -4.81 8.00
N TRP A 25 -2.88 -4.53 8.04
CA TRP A 25 -2.31 -3.49 8.89
C TRP A 25 -2.79 -2.09 8.47
N LEU A 26 -2.67 -1.74 7.19
CA LEU A 26 -3.10 -0.44 6.67
C LEU A 26 -4.61 -0.23 6.80
N GLU A 27 -5.41 -1.28 6.64
CA GLU A 27 -6.86 -1.24 6.81
C GLU A 27 -7.31 -0.93 8.25
N ARG A 28 -6.44 -1.18 9.24
CA ARG A 28 -6.66 -0.93 10.68
C ARG A 28 -5.94 0.32 11.19
N GLU A 29 -5.20 1.03 10.34
CA GLU A 29 -4.61 2.30 10.73
C GLU A 29 -5.74 3.30 10.95
N GLN A 30 -5.79 3.95 12.12
CA GLN A 30 -6.95 4.72 12.57
C GLN A 30 -7.42 5.78 11.57
N LYS A 31 -6.49 6.52 10.93
CA LYS A 31 -6.88 7.55 9.95
C LYS A 31 -7.33 6.93 8.63
N LEU A 32 -6.66 5.90 8.15
CA LEU A 32 -7.06 5.19 6.93
C LEU A 32 -8.41 4.49 7.11
N GLU A 33 -8.63 3.86 8.27
CA GLU A 33 -9.89 3.24 8.65
C GLU A 33 -11.04 4.26 8.67
N ALA A 34 -10.82 5.44 9.25
CA ALA A 34 -11.82 6.51 9.26
C ALA A 34 -12.23 6.94 7.83
N LEU A 35 -11.26 7.05 6.92
CA LEU A 35 -11.52 7.39 5.52
C LEU A 35 -12.24 6.28 4.76
N ARG A 36 -11.90 5.01 5.02
CA ARG A 36 -12.58 3.84 4.45
C ARG A 36 -14.03 3.77 4.91
N ASN A 37 -14.26 3.92 6.21
CA ASN A 37 -15.61 3.93 6.79
C ASN A 37 -16.45 5.11 6.27
N GLY A 38 -15.80 6.23 5.95
CA GLY A 38 -16.43 7.38 5.30
C GLY A 38 -16.62 7.24 3.78
N GLY A 39 -16.24 6.12 3.17
CA GLY A 39 -16.35 5.90 1.72
C GLY A 39 -15.43 6.76 0.86
N ARG A 40 -14.36 7.31 1.46
CA ARG A 40 -13.40 8.22 0.79
C ARG A 40 -12.09 7.54 0.39
N LEU A 41 -11.88 6.31 0.84
CA LEU A 41 -10.68 5.52 0.58
C LEU A 41 -11.07 4.06 0.35
N GLU A 42 -10.53 3.47 -0.69
CA GLU A 42 -10.56 2.02 -0.89
C GLU A 42 -9.13 1.48 -0.90
N ILE A 43 -8.94 0.26 -0.39
CA ILE A 43 -7.64 -0.42 -0.37
C ILE A 43 -7.80 -1.78 -1.05
N HIS A 44 -7.05 -2.00 -2.12
CA HIS A 44 -7.15 -3.18 -2.97
C HIS A 44 -5.80 -3.86 -3.12
N GLU A 45 -5.79 -5.18 -3.26
CA GLU A 45 -4.65 -5.90 -3.80
C GLU A 45 -4.80 -5.98 -5.31
N ARG A 46 -3.76 -5.65 -6.07
CA ARG A 46 -3.76 -5.74 -7.52
C ARG A 46 -2.48 -6.38 -8.01
N ALA A 47 -2.56 -7.12 -9.12
CA ALA A 47 -1.37 -7.48 -9.86
C ALA A 47 -0.66 -6.18 -10.30
N GLY A 48 0.63 -6.05 -9.96
CA GLY A 48 1.42 -4.89 -10.28
C GLY A 48 1.55 -4.71 -11.78
N ALA A 49 1.48 -3.45 -12.23
CA ALA A 49 1.71 -3.13 -13.64
C ALA A 49 3.13 -3.55 -14.04
N GLN A 50 3.23 -4.32 -15.13
CA GLN A 50 4.47 -4.84 -15.72
C GLN A 50 5.26 -3.72 -16.43
N ASP A 51 5.61 -2.65 -15.72
CA ASP A 51 6.50 -1.60 -16.25
C ASP A 51 7.95 -1.89 -15.81
N GLY A 52 8.56 -2.91 -16.40
CA GLY A 52 9.96 -3.32 -16.16
C GLY A 52 10.17 -4.84 -16.19
N PRO A 53 11.41 -5.31 -16.48
CA PRO A 53 11.68 -6.74 -16.70
C PRO A 53 11.25 -7.54 -15.48
N ALA A 54 10.37 -8.52 -15.72
CA ALA A 54 9.80 -9.41 -14.72
C ALA A 54 10.88 -9.87 -13.73
N SER A 55 10.81 -9.37 -12.50
CA SER A 55 11.75 -9.79 -11.46
C SER A 55 11.42 -11.22 -11.06
N PRO A 56 12.38 -12.17 -11.05
CA PRO A 56 12.07 -13.61 -10.99
C PRO A 56 11.62 -14.12 -9.62
N MET A 57 11.52 -13.29 -8.59
CA MET A 57 11.19 -13.72 -7.22
C MET A 57 10.31 -12.69 -6.52
N GLY A 58 9.05 -13.08 -6.24
CA GLY A 58 8.07 -12.32 -5.45
C GLY A 58 6.83 -11.96 -6.27
N ALA A 59 5.65 -12.33 -5.77
CA ALA A 59 4.37 -12.04 -6.42
C ALA A 59 4.32 -10.55 -6.79
N GLY A 60 4.20 -10.25 -8.08
CA GLY A 60 4.01 -8.89 -8.56
C GLY A 60 2.64 -8.39 -8.13
N MET A 61 2.48 -8.10 -6.84
CA MET A 61 1.25 -7.71 -6.18
C MET A 61 1.50 -6.37 -5.49
N ASP A 62 0.72 -5.39 -5.88
CA ASP A 62 0.72 -4.05 -5.35
C ASP A 62 -0.52 -3.88 -4.45
N ILE A 63 -0.37 -3.21 -3.31
CA ILE A 63 -1.50 -2.70 -2.55
C ILE A 63 -1.79 -1.30 -3.09
N VAL A 64 -2.99 -1.10 -3.62
CA VAL A 64 -3.41 0.16 -4.22
C VAL A 64 -4.48 0.80 -3.34
N LEU A 65 -4.16 1.97 -2.82
CA LEU A 65 -5.08 2.81 -2.08
C LEU A 65 -5.66 3.86 -3.02
N VAL A 66 -6.98 3.87 -3.21
CA VAL A 66 -7.68 4.77 -4.15
C VAL A 66 -8.50 5.78 -3.37
N LEU A 67 -8.23 7.06 -3.57
CA LEU A 67 -9.03 8.14 -2.98
C LEU A 67 -10.27 8.41 -3.83
N ILE A 68 -11.41 8.55 -3.16
CA ILE A 68 -12.73 8.71 -3.79
C ILE A 68 -13.29 10.10 -3.48
N GLY A 69 -13.80 10.78 -4.51
CA GLY A 69 -14.59 11.99 -4.39
C GLY A 69 -13.86 13.31 -4.68
N ALA A 70 -14.64 14.40 -4.75
CA ALA A 70 -14.14 15.74 -4.98
C ALA A 70 -13.34 16.25 -3.76
N GLY A 71 -12.06 16.58 -3.95
CA GLY A 71 -11.14 16.97 -2.87
C GLY A 71 -10.01 15.98 -2.58
N ALA A 72 -9.93 14.88 -3.34
CA ALA A 72 -8.83 13.92 -3.29
C ALA A 72 -7.41 14.54 -3.33
N PRO A 73 -7.12 15.60 -4.12
CA PRO A 73 -5.75 16.13 -4.20
C PRO A 73 -5.21 16.70 -2.89
N LYS A 74 -6.04 17.37 -2.07
CA LYS A 74 -5.60 17.91 -0.77
C LYS A 74 -5.46 16.81 0.28
N LEU A 75 -6.33 15.79 0.22
CA LEU A 75 -6.27 14.65 1.13
C LEU A 75 -5.10 13.72 0.77
N PHE A 76 -4.64 13.74 -0.48
CA PHE A 76 -3.61 12.83 -0.97
C PHE A 76 -2.32 12.89 -0.16
N ASP A 77 -1.76 14.07 0.06
CA ASP A 77 -0.49 14.21 0.78
C ASP A 77 -0.58 13.68 2.22
N GLU A 78 -1.70 13.94 2.89
CA GLU A 78 -1.96 13.44 4.25
C GLU A 78 -2.03 11.90 4.27
N VAL A 79 -2.74 11.31 3.32
CA VAL A 79 -2.89 9.86 3.22
C VAL A 79 -1.58 9.22 2.78
N PHE A 80 -0.82 9.85 1.90
CA PHE A 80 0.48 9.38 1.43
C PHE A 80 1.50 9.30 2.57
N GLU A 81 1.60 10.36 3.38
CA GLU A 81 2.47 10.35 4.56
C GLU A 81 1.98 9.37 5.63
N GLN A 82 0.66 9.22 5.79
CA GLN A 82 0.10 8.24 6.70
C GLN A 82 0.42 6.80 6.26
N VAL A 83 0.34 6.50 4.96
CA VAL A 83 0.71 5.18 4.41
C VAL A 83 2.20 4.92 4.63
N LYS A 84 3.09 5.88 4.35
CA LYS A 84 4.54 5.73 4.58
C LYS A 84 4.85 5.46 6.05
N SER A 85 4.20 6.19 6.96
CA SER A 85 4.31 5.96 8.39
C SER A 85 3.81 4.57 8.80
N GLY A 86 2.63 4.17 8.30
CA GLY A 86 2.03 2.85 8.57
C GLY A 86 2.89 1.70 8.07
N VAL A 87 3.43 1.79 6.85
CA VAL A 87 4.36 0.81 6.27
C VAL A 87 5.63 0.69 7.12
N ARG A 88 6.21 1.81 7.53
CA ARG A 88 7.39 1.80 8.41
C ARG A 88 7.11 1.10 9.73
N ALA A 89 6.00 1.45 10.40
CA ALA A 89 5.61 0.84 11.66
C ALA A 89 5.36 -0.68 11.50
N TRP A 90 4.71 -1.09 10.40
CA TRP A 90 4.53 -2.50 10.07
C TRP A 90 5.85 -3.23 9.89
N ARG A 91 6.82 -2.67 9.15
CA ARG A 91 8.14 -3.29 8.93
C ARG A 91 8.91 -3.44 10.25
N GLU A 92 8.86 -2.41 11.10
CA GLU A 92 9.47 -2.43 12.43
C GLU A 92 8.84 -3.54 13.29
N ASN A 93 7.52 -3.67 13.30
CA ASN A 93 6.81 -4.76 13.99
C ASN A 93 7.08 -6.15 13.38
N ARG A 94 7.14 -6.25 12.06
CA ARG A 94 7.43 -7.51 11.35
C ARG A 94 8.80 -8.06 11.74
N ARG A 95 9.78 -7.18 11.91
CA ARG A 95 11.15 -7.50 12.37
C ARG A 95 11.18 -8.04 13.80
N THR A 96 10.20 -7.68 14.65
CA THR A 96 10.14 -8.19 16.04
C THR A 96 9.35 -9.50 16.16
N VAL A 97 8.36 -9.71 15.28
CA VAL A 97 7.44 -10.86 15.36
C VAL A 97 7.98 -12.11 14.65
N GLU A 98 8.74 -11.96 13.56
CA GLU A 98 9.28 -13.12 12.83
C GLU A 98 10.79 -12.98 12.62
N ARG A 99 11.46 -14.13 12.49
CA ARG A 99 12.89 -14.17 12.19
C ARG A 99 13.13 -13.98 10.70
N GLY A 100 13.77 -12.88 10.35
CA GLY A 100 14.16 -12.54 8.98
C GLY A 100 14.32 -11.03 8.81
N ASP A 101 14.87 -10.63 7.67
CA ASP A 101 14.84 -9.21 7.28
C ASP A 101 13.44 -8.90 6.73
N PRO A 102 12.76 -7.82 7.20
CA PRO A 102 11.45 -7.46 6.67
C PRO A 102 11.56 -7.07 5.20
N PRO A 103 10.58 -7.39 4.35
CA PRO A 103 10.66 -7.12 2.92
C PRO A 103 10.92 -5.63 2.65
N GLU A 104 11.62 -5.37 1.54
CA GLU A 104 11.72 -4.01 1.01
C GLU A 104 10.33 -3.58 0.53
N VAL A 105 9.91 -2.38 0.91
CA VAL A 105 8.60 -1.83 0.54
C VAL A 105 8.81 -0.44 -0.05
N ASP A 106 8.28 -0.24 -1.25
CA ASP A 106 8.24 1.04 -1.95
C ASP A 106 6.83 1.64 -1.89
N VAL A 107 6.74 2.95 -1.68
CA VAL A 107 5.46 3.68 -1.61
C VAL A 107 5.53 4.85 -2.58
N ALA A 108 4.70 4.79 -3.62
CA ALA A 108 4.74 5.74 -4.72
C ALA A 108 3.34 6.28 -5.04
N PRO A 109 3.22 7.53 -5.54
CA PRO A 109 2.01 7.97 -6.21
C PRO A 109 1.77 7.10 -7.46
N GLY A 110 0.51 6.78 -7.75
CA GLY A 110 0.13 6.02 -8.93
C GLY A 110 -1.23 6.43 -9.49
N GLY A 111 -1.49 6.05 -10.74
CA GLY A 111 -2.85 6.06 -11.29
C GLY A 111 -3.63 4.81 -10.84
N ASP A 112 -4.96 4.91 -10.77
CA ASP A 112 -5.82 3.76 -10.48
C ASP A 112 -5.90 2.74 -11.64
N GLY A 113 -5.13 2.96 -12.72
CA GLY A 113 -4.92 2.02 -13.82
C GLY A 113 -6.19 1.69 -14.58
N ARG A 114 -7.12 2.66 -14.70
CA ARG A 114 -8.41 2.51 -15.36
C ARG A 114 -8.47 3.26 -16.69
#